data_AF-A0A926USU0-F1
#
_entry.id   AF-A0A926USU0-F1
#
_cell.length_a   1.000
_cell.length_b   1.000
_cell.length_c   1.000
_cell.angle_alpha   90.00
_cell.angle_beta   90.00
_cell.angle_gamma   90.00
#
_symmetry.space_group_name_H-M   'P 1'
#
loop_
_entity.id
_entity.type
_entity.pdbx_description
1 polymer ?
#
loop_
_entity_poly.entity_id
_entity_poly.type
_entity_poly.pdbx_seq_one_letter_code
_entity_poly.pdbx_strand_id
1 'polypeptide(L)'
;MMLARIEKDIQDIQQAIADVSSRIDTIHLEYAQAIAKAVQQQVLLAAFKFCTHERPTAFLALSLSERQQLQEHLRQRIKALSEEMQQALEQCDRRERDDQNNLDTLLGNCLNATMTALNQLLVEHKILESVEAATNQKEQKPSQPQMSIRLAEIEFTDRYVMSYRGELRVLSARLNHLHNELDKKYHQKTIAEAELAWRSAWVE
;
A
#
# COMPACT_ATOMS: atom_id res chain seq x y z
N MET A 1 44.22 5.28 16.38
CA MET A 1 43.82 6.71 16.33
C MET A 1 42.30 6.78 16.43
N MET A 2 41.76 7.62 17.31
CA MET A 2 40.30 7.73 17.58
C MET A 2 39.49 8.14 16.33
N LEU A 3 40.01 9.07 15.52
CA LEU A 3 39.39 9.50 14.26
C LEU A 3 39.21 8.35 13.26
N ALA A 4 40.26 7.55 13.03
CA ALA A 4 40.19 6.40 12.12
C ALA A 4 39.12 5.37 12.53
N ARG A 5 38.83 5.25 13.83
CA ARG A 5 37.73 4.39 14.32
C ARG A 5 36.36 5.00 14.02
N ILE A 6 36.19 6.30 14.23
CA ILE A 6 34.93 7.00 13.91
C ILE A 6 34.65 6.95 12.40
N GLU A 7 35.68 7.13 11.57
CA GLU A 7 35.54 7.04 10.11
C GLU A 7 35.15 5.63 9.64
N LYS A 8 35.74 4.60 10.25
CA LYS A 8 35.33 3.22 10.00
C LYS A 8 33.88 2.97 10.42
N ASP A 9 33.48 3.42 11.60
CA ASP A 9 32.08 3.30 12.06
C ASP A 9 31.10 3.98 11.09
N ILE A 10 31.46 5.17 10.57
CA ILE A 10 30.64 5.88 9.56
C ILE A 10 30.49 5.05 8.29
N GLN A 11 31.58 4.48 7.77
CA GLN A 11 31.55 3.63 6.58
C GLN A 11 30.69 2.38 6.79
N ASP A 12 30.84 1.72 7.94
CA ASP A 12 30.07 0.53 8.28
C ASP A 12 28.56 0.84 8.38
N ILE A 13 28.17 1.99 8.95
CA ILE A 13 26.77 2.44 9.01
C ILE A 13 26.24 2.80 7.61
N GLN A 14 27.04 3.49 6.78
CA GLN A 14 26.64 3.80 5.41
C GLN A 14 26.40 2.54 4.57
N GLN A 15 27.25 1.53 4.71
CA GLN A 15 27.04 0.24 4.06
C GLN A 15 25.76 -0.44 4.56
N ALA A 16 25.52 -0.44 5.87
CA ALA A 16 24.29 -1.01 6.43
C ALA A 16 23.02 -0.29 5.93
N ILE A 17 23.07 1.03 5.75
CA ILE A 17 21.98 1.81 5.15
C ILE A 17 21.74 1.37 3.70
N ALA A 18 22.80 1.22 2.91
CA ALA A 18 22.69 0.77 1.52
C ALA A 18 22.07 -0.63 1.42
N ASP A 19 22.49 -1.55 2.28
CA ASP A 19 21.97 -2.92 2.33
C ASP A 19 20.49 -2.96 2.71
N VAL A 20 20.10 -2.19 3.74
CA VAL A 20 18.69 -2.10 4.18
C VAL A 20 17.82 -1.46 3.09
N SER A 21 18.31 -0.40 2.44
CA SER A 21 17.58 0.27 1.35
C SER A 21 17.35 -0.67 0.17
N SER A 22 18.37 -1.46 -0.22
CA SER A 22 18.25 -2.47 -1.27
C SER A 22 17.23 -3.56 -0.90
N ARG A 23 17.20 -3.98 0.37
CA ARG A 23 16.21 -4.95 0.84
C ARG A 23 14.79 -4.37 0.83
N ILE A 24 14.61 -3.12 1.22
CA ILE A 24 13.32 -2.40 1.13
C ILE A 24 12.85 -2.38 -0.33
N ASP A 25 13.72 -2.03 -1.28
CA ASP A 25 13.36 -2.00 -2.70
C ASP A 25 12.85 -3.37 -3.19
N THR A 26 13.53 -4.45 -2.79
CA THR A 26 13.13 -5.81 -3.18
C THR A 26 11.79 -6.19 -2.55
N ILE A 27 11.65 -5.97 -1.24
CA ILE A 27 10.41 -6.34 -0.52
C ILE A 27 9.22 -5.50 -0.98
N HIS A 28 9.44 -4.24 -1.36
CA HIS A 28 8.38 -3.40 -1.90
C HIS A 28 7.79 -3.98 -3.19
N LEU A 29 8.63 -4.52 -4.08
CA LEU A 29 8.16 -5.18 -5.31
C LEU A 29 7.43 -6.49 -5.01
N GLU A 30 7.97 -7.30 -4.09
CA GLU A 30 7.32 -8.55 -3.65
C GLU A 30 5.95 -8.27 -3.01
N TYR A 31 5.87 -7.22 -2.17
CA TYR A 31 4.63 -6.74 -1.58
C TYR A 31 3.64 -6.27 -2.65
N ALA A 32 4.07 -5.45 -3.61
CA ALA A 32 3.21 -4.92 -4.67
C ALA A 32 2.55 -6.04 -5.48
N GLN A 33 3.32 -7.08 -5.83
CA GLN A 33 2.79 -8.25 -6.53
C GLN A 33 1.81 -9.05 -5.66
N ALA A 34 2.14 -9.27 -4.39
CA ALA A 34 1.30 -10.01 -3.46
C ALA A 34 -0.03 -9.29 -3.20
N ILE A 35 0.00 -7.98 -2.93
CA ILE A 35 -1.21 -7.20 -2.63
C ILE A 35 -2.11 -7.07 -3.87
N ALA A 36 -1.54 -6.88 -5.06
CA ALA A 36 -2.31 -6.84 -6.31
C ALA A 36 -3.11 -8.13 -6.52
N LYS A 37 -2.43 -9.28 -6.35
CA LYS A 37 -3.07 -10.60 -6.44
C LYS A 37 -4.13 -10.83 -5.36
N ALA A 38 -3.83 -10.44 -4.12
CA ALA A 38 -4.76 -10.57 -3.00
C ALA A 38 -6.03 -9.73 -3.23
N VAL A 39 -5.87 -8.48 -3.67
CA VAL A 39 -6.99 -7.59 -4.03
C VAL A 39 -7.82 -8.21 -5.14
N GLN A 40 -7.19 -8.71 -6.21
CA GLN A 40 -7.90 -9.35 -7.33
C GLN A 40 -8.81 -10.49 -6.84
N GLN A 41 -8.29 -11.36 -5.99
CA GLN A 41 -9.02 -12.52 -5.45
C GLN A 41 -10.15 -12.10 -4.50
N GLN A 42 -9.86 -11.20 -3.57
CA GLN A 42 -10.84 -10.78 -2.56
C GLN A 42 -11.97 -9.96 -3.16
N VAL A 43 -11.67 -9.08 -4.12
CA VAL A 43 -12.69 -8.29 -4.83
C VAL A 43 -13.57 -9.20 -5.69
N LEU A 44 -12.99 -10.21 -6.37
CA LEU A 44 -13.77 -11.19 -7.11
C LEU A 44 -14.71 -11.98 -6.19
N LEU A 45 -14.22 -12.43 -5.04
CA LEU A 45 -15.02 -13.13 -4.04
C LEU A 45 -16.12 -12.23 -3.47
N ALA A 46 -15.81 -10.96 -3.18
CA ALA A 46 -16.77 -9.98 -2.73
C ALA A 46 -17.87 -9.76 -3.77
N ALA A 47 -17.51 -9.61 -5.05
CA ALA A 47 -18.48 -9.47 -6.13
C ALA A 47 -19.38 -10.70 -6.28
N PHE A 48 -18.80 -11.89 -6.18
CA PHE A 48 -19.57 -13.14 -6.17
C PHE A 48 -20.55 -13.17 -4.99
N LYS A 49 -20.08 -12.93 -3.77
CA LYS A 49 -20.92 -12.93 -2.56
C LYS A 49 -22.01 -11.87 -2.64
N PHE A 50 -21.68 -10.67 -3.11
CA PHE A 50 -22.63 -9.59 -3.28
C PHE A 50 -23.77 -10.00 -4.23
N CYS A 51 -23.45 -10.52 -5.41
CA CYS A 51 -24.46 -10.95 -6.38
C CYS A 51 -25.29 -12.16 -5.92
N THR A 52 -24.72 -13.06 -5.13
CA THR A 52 -25.36 -14.35 -4.77
C THR A 52 -25.99 -14.39 -3.38
N HIS A 53 -25.52 -13.57 -2.44
CA HIS A 53 -26.00 -13.56 -1.05
C HIS A 53 -26.74 -12.25 -0.74
N GLU A 54 -26.23 -11.10 -1.20
CA GLU A 54 -26.85 -9.80 -0.90
C GLU A 54 -27.90 -9.39 -1.95
N ARG A 55 -27.65 -9.70 -3.23
CA ARG A 55 -28.53 -9.37 -4.37
C ARG A 55 -28.96 -10.58 -5.22
N PRO A 56 -29.33 -11.74 -4.63
CA PRO A 56 -29.68 -12.93 -5.40
C PRO A 56 -30.89 -12.72 -6.33
N THR A 57 -31.90 -11.98 -5.87
CA THR A 57 -33.12 -11.72 -6.65
C THR A 57 -32.83 -10.88 -7.89
N ALA A 58 -32.03 -9.82 -7.75
CA ALA A 58 -31.60 -8.98 -8.87
C ALA A 58 -30.75 -9.78 -9.87
N PHE A 59 -29.80 -10.59 -9.38
CA PHE A 59 -28.97 -11.44 -10.23
C PHE A 59 -29.78 -12.52 -10.97
N LEU A 60 -30.78 -13.12 -10.32
CA LEU A 60 -31.69 -14.09 -10.94
C LEU A 60 -32.67 -13.45 -11.94
N ALA A 61 -33.00 -12.16 -11.79
CA ALA A 61 -33.82 -11.43 -12.75
C ALA A 61 -33.11 -11.18 -14.10
N LEU A 62 -31.78 -11.20 -14.12
CA LEU A 62 -30.99 -11.07 -15.35
C LEU A 62 -31.16 -12.29 -16.27
N SER A 63 -31.17 -12.05 -17.57
CA SER A 63 -31.05 -13.09 -18.60
C SER A 63 -29.67 -13.75 -18.60
N LEU A 64 -29.54 -14.89 -19.27
CA LEU A 64 -28.25 -15.59 -19.37
C LEU A 64 -27.16 -14.69 -19.99
N SER A 65 -27.48 -13.93 -21.03
CA SER A 65 -26.54 -13.01 -21.68
C SER A 65 -26.14 -11.86 -20.78
N GLU A 66 -27.08 -11.27 -20.03
CA GLU A 66 -26.78 -10.19 -19.08
C GLU A 66 -25.88 -10.70 -17.94
N ARG A 67 -26.12 -11.91 -17.43
CA ARG A 67 -25.22 -12.54 -16.43
C ARG A 67 -23.81 -12.76 -16.98
N GLN A 68 -23.69 -13.20 -18.23
CA GLN A 68 -22.37 -13.38 -18.88
C GLN A 68 -21.65 -12.04 -19.06
N GLN A 69 -22.35 -11.00 -19.52
CA GLN A 69 -21.79 -9.65 -19.67
C GLN A 69 -21.35 -9.06 -18.32
N LEU A 70 -22.17 -9.18 -17.28
CA LEU A 70 -21.81 -8.74 -15.92
C LEU A 70 -20.54 -9.45 -15.44
N GLN A 71 -20.47 -10.78 -15.58
CA GLN A 71 -19.30 -11.55 -15.15
C GLN A 71 -18.03 -11.17 -15.91
N GLU A 72 -18.13 -10.94 -17.22
CA GLU A 72 -17.01 -10.53 -18.05
C GLU A 72 -16.52 -9.12 -17.68
N HIS A 73 -17.42 -8.14 -17.57
CA HIS A 73 -17.06 -6.78 -17.19
C HIS A 73 -16.44 -6.70 -15.78
N LEU A 74 -16.99 -7.45 -14.82
CA LEU A 74 -16.40 -7.54 -13.47
C LEU A 74 -14.97 -8.12 -13.55
N ARG A 75 -14.76 -9.21 -14.28
CA ARG A 75 -13.42 -9.81 -14.43
C ARG A 75 -12.43 -8.86 -15.09
N GLN A 76 -12.83 -8.18 -16.16
CA GLN A 76 -11.99 -7.22 -16.86
C GLN A 76 -11.62 -6.04 -15.95
N ARG A 77 -12.59 -5.47 -15.22
CA ARG A 77 -12.33 -4.33 -14.32
C ARG A 77 -11.46 -4.73 -13.13
N ILE A 78 -11.70 -5.90 -12.53
CA ILE A 78 -10.88 -6.42 -11.43
C ILE A 78 -9.45 -6.72 -11.89
N LYS A 79 -9.26 -7.22 -13.12
CA LYS A 79 -7.93 -7.40 -13.70
C LYS A 79 -7.23 -6.06 -13.94
N ALA A 80 -7.91 -5.10 -14.55
CA ALA A 80 -7.36 -3.76 -14.79
C ALA A 80 -6.94 -3.08 -13.47
N LEU A 81 -7.73 -3.22 -12.41
CA LEU A 81 -7.36 -2.77 -11.07
C LEU A 81 -6.04 -3.38 -10.59
N SER A 82 -5.92 -4.71 -10.67
CA SER A 82 -4.71 -5.38 -10.20
C SER A 82 -3.46 -4.83 -10.90
N GLU A 83 -3.58 -4.53 -12.19
CA GLU A 83 -2.50 -3.94 -13.01
C GLU A 83 -2.27 -2.47 -12.63
N GLU A 84 -3.32 -1.65 -12.50
CA GLU A 84 -3.25 -0.24 -12.07
C GLU A 84 -2.61 -0.12 -10.68
N MET A 85 -2.99 -0.96 -9.72
CA MET A 85 -2.46 -0.93 -8.35
C MET A 85 -1.02 -1.40 -8.30
N GLN A 86 -0.66 -2.45 -9.05
CA GLN A 86 0.72 -2.89 -9.18
C GLN A 86 1.60 -1.77 -9.77
N GLN A 87 1.15 -1.14 -10.86
CA GLN A 87 1.87 -0.03 -11.49
C GLN A 87 2.02 1.17 -10.55
N ALA A 88 0.96 1.56 -9.84
CA ALA A 88 1.01 2.67 -8.89
C ALA A 88 2.04 2.42 -7.77
N LEU A 89 2.14 1.18 -7.28
CA LEU A 89 3.13 0.79 -6.27
C LEU A 89 4.54 0.74 -6.86
N GLU A 90 4.72 0.18 -8.05
CA GLU A 90 6.04 0.13 -8.71
C GLU A 90 6.59 1.52 -9.05
N GLN A 91 5.72 2.46 -9.40
CA GLN A 91 6.06 3.84 -9.74
C GLN A 91 6.19 4.77 -8.53
N CYS A 92 5.77 4.33 -7.34
CA CYS A 92 5.90 5.08 -6.09
C CYS A 92 7.38 5.43 -5.85
N ASP A 93 7.68 6.70 -5.56
CA ASP A 93 9.06 7.15 -5.38
C ASP A 93 9.70 6.45 -4.18
N ARG A 94 11.01 6.14 -4.23
CA ARG A 94 11.71 5.44 -3.13
C ARG A 94 11.53 6.14 -1.79
N ARG A 95 11.51 7.48 -1.79
CA ARG A 95 11.31 8.27 -0.57
C ARG A 95 9.91 8.12 0.03
N GLU A 96 8.92 7.82 -0.79
CA GLU A 96 7.54 7.59 -0.33
C GLU A 96 7.32 6.16 0.16
N ARG A 97 8.17 5.20 -0.27
CA ARG A 97 8.15 3.79 0.19
C ARG A 97 8.58 3.61 1.63
N ASP A 98 9.41 4.52 2.14
CA ASP A 98 9.94 4.44 3.49
C ASP A 98 8.89 4.81 4.56
N ASP A 99 7.83 5.54 4.17
CA ASP A 99 6.72 5.93 5.05
C ASP A 99 5.48 5.04 4.85
N GLN A 100 5.12 4.32 5.90
CA GLN A 100 3.98 3.42 5.91
C GLN A 100 2.64 4.13 5.70
N ASN A 101 2.51 5.37 6.15
CA ASN A 101 1.25 6.11 6.04
C ASN A 101 0.95 6.49 4.59
N ASN A 102 2.00 6.77 3.81
CA ASN A 102 1.87 7.07 2.39
C ASN A 102 1.41 5.83 1.61
N LEU A 103 2.00 4.68 1.92
CA LEU A 103 1.60 3.40 1.32
C LEU A 103 0.14 3.05 1.62
N ASP A 104 -0.31 3.20 2.87
CA ASP A 104 -1.71 2.95 3.26
C ASP A 104 -2.69 3.89 2.57
N THR A 105 -2.31 5.16 2.43
CA THR A 105 -3.12 6.17 1.75
C THR A 105 -3.25 5.85 0.26
N LEU A 106 -2.15 5.49 -0.40
CA LEU A 106 -2.13 5.13 -1.81
C LEU A 106 -3.01 3.91 -2.08
N LEU A 107 -2.81 2.82 -1.32
CA LEU A 107 -3.61 1.60 -1.44
C LEU A 107 -5.09 1.84 -1.14
N GLY A 108 -5.38 2.62 -0.10
CA GLY A 108 -6.75 3.00 0.25
C GLY A 108 -7.43 3.77 -0.88
N ASN A 109 -6.74 4.71 -1.51
CA ASN A 109 -7.26 5.48 -2.64
C ASN A 109 -7.52 4.59 -3.86
N CYS A 110 -6.58 3.71 -4.22
CA CYS A 110 -6.75 2.74 -5.31
C CYS A 110 -7.97 1.82 -5.07
N LEU A 111 -8.09 1.29 -3.85
CA LEU A 111 -9.20 0.41 -3.48
C LEU A 111 -10.55 1.16 -3.51
N ASN A 112 -10.61 2.37 -2.96
CA ASN A 112 -11.84 3.18 -2.96
C ASN A 112 -12.30 3.56 -4.37
N ALA A 113 -11.37 3.97 -5.23
CA ALA A 113 -11.66 4.26 -6.64
C ALA A 113 -12.23 3.02 -7.35
N THR A 114 -11.72 1.84 -7.03
CA THR A 114 -12.22 0.57 -7.56
C THR A 114 -13.61 0.26 -7.06
N MET A 115 -13.84 0.34 -5.74
CA MET A 115 -15.15 0.04 -5.17
C MET A 115 -16.22 0.95 -5.78
N THR A 116 -15.87 2.22 -6.02
CA THR A 116 -16.74 3.17 -6.74
C THR A 116 -17.05 2.68 -8.16
N ALA A 117 -16.04 2.32 -8.94
CA ALA A 117 -16.22 1.84 -10.32
C ALA A 117 -17.00 0.51 -10.39
N LEU A 118 -16.78 -0.41 -9.45
CA LEU A 118 -17.51 -1.67 -9.39
C LEU A 118 -18.97 -1.46 -9.00
N ASN A 119 -19.24 -0.58 -8.04
CA ASN A 119 -20.61 -0.21 -7.69
C ASN A 119 -21.31 0.46 -8.89
N GLN A 120 -20.61 1.29 -9.67
CA GLN A 120 -21.16 1.85 -10.91
C GLN A 120 -21.50 0.77 -11.95
N LEU A 121 -20.61 -0.20 -12.18
CA LEU A 121 -20.90 -1.36 -13.05
C LEU A 121 -22.12 -2.15 -12.55
N LEU A 122 -22.25 -2.35 -11.24
CA LEU A 122 -23.41 -3.03 -10.68
C LEU A 122 -24.72 -2.24 -10.87
N VAL A 123 -24.68 -0.91 -10.91
CA VAL A 123 -25.84 -0.08 -11.29
C VAL A 123 -26.18 -0.27 -12.77
N GLU A 124 -25.18 -0.23 -13.66
CA GLU A 124 -25.36 -0.41 -15.11
C GLU A 124 -26.01 -1.77 -15.45
N HIS A 125 -25.59 -2.83 -14.74
CA HIS A 125 -26.14 -4.19 -14.88
C HIS A 125 -27.40 -4.43 -14.03
N LYS A 126 -28.04 -3.37 -13.49
CA LYS A 126 -29.29 -3.44 -12.72
C LYS A 126 -29.24 -4.34 -11.47
N ILE A 127 -28.05 -4.55 -10.92
CA ILE A 127 -27.86 -5.25 -9.63
C ILE A 127 -28.09 -4.27 -8.47
N LEU A 128 -27.59 -3.04 -8.62
CA LEU A 128 -27.82 -1.92 -7.72
C LEU A 128 -28.83 -0.94 -8.31
N GLU A 129 -29.54 -0.22 -7.45
CA GLU A 129 -30.35 0.93 -7.84
C GLU A 129 -29.44 2.17 -7.88
N SER A 130 -29.66 3.09 -8.82
CA SER A 130 -28.95 4.37 -8.83
C SER A 130 -29.42 5.24 -7.65
N VAL A 131 -28.46 5.82 -6.92
CA VAL A 131 -28.74 6.67 -5.74
C VAL A 131 -29.43 7.99 -6.14
N GLU A 132 -29.42 8.35 -7.42
CA GLU A 132 -29.92 9.63 -7.94
C GLU A 132 -31.46 9.73 -8.03
N ALA A 133 -32.22 8.64 -7.86
CA ALA A 133 -33.68 8.68 -7.95
C ALA A 133 -34.40 9.14 -6.66
N ALA A 134 -33.66 9.55 -5.61
CA ALA A 134 -34.21 9.87 -4.29
C ALA A 134 -34.28 11.36 -3.93
N THR A 135 -34.26 12.28 -4.91
CA THR A 135 -34.36 13.74 -4.62
C THR A 135 -35.75 14.25 -4.25
N ASN A 136 -36.77 13.40 -4.21
CA ASN A 136 -38.09 13.78 -3.70
C ASN A 136 -38.64 12.74 -2.72
N GLN A 137 -38.14 12.76 -1.49
CA GLN A 137 -38.94 12.77 -0.25
C GLN A 137 -38.02 12.51 0.95
N LYS A 138 -38.20 13.32 1.99
CA LYS A 138 -37.54 13.20 3.30
C LYS A 138 -38.01 11.93 4.01
N GLU A 139 -37.43 10.79 3.68
CA GLU A 139 -37.49 9.59 4.51
C GLU A 139 -36.10 8.97 4.54
N GLN A 140 -35.60 8.72 5.74
CA GLN A 140 -34.35 8.00 5.99
C GLN A 140 -34.54 6.55 5.51
N LYS A 141 -34.38 6.33 4.19
CA LYS A 141 -34.29 5.00 3.60
C LYS A 141 -33.00 4.37 4.15
N PRO A 142 -33.03 3.11 4.66
CA PRO A 142 -31.82 2.45 5.12
C PRO A 142 -30.78 2.49 4.01
N SER A 143 -29.56 2.93 4.35
CA SER A 143 -28.44 3.05 3.43
C SER A 143 -28.38 1.80 2.56
N GLN A 144 -28.61 1.94 1.25
CA GLN A 144 -28.68 0.79 0.36
C GLN A 144 -27.36 0.01 0.45
N PRO A 145 -27.40 -1.33 0.51
CA PRO A 145 -26.18 -2.13 0.60
C PRO A 145 -25.39 -1.93 -0.69
N GLN A 146 -24.20 -1.36 -0.54
CA GLN A 146 -23.18 -1.22 -1.58
C GLN A 146 -22.09 -2.25 -1.32
N MET A 147 -21.45 -2.72 -2.38
CA MET A 147 -20.26 -3.54 -2.21
C MET A 147 -19.18 -2.67 -1.59
N SER A 148 -18.58 -3.14 -0.49
CA SER A 148 -17.41 -2.51 0.13
C SER A 148 -16.46 -3.60 0.63
N ILE A 149 -15.16 -3.40 0.43
CA ILE A 149 -14.11 -4.20 1.06
C ILE A 149 -13.08 -3.26 1.65
N ARG A 150 -12.56 -3.59 2.83
CA ARG A 150 -11.53 -2.78 3.49
C ARG A 150 -10.14 -3.30 3.18
N LEU A 151 -9.16 -2.41 3.01
CA LEU A 151 -7.77 -2.79 2.80
C LEU A 151 -7.27 -3.74 3.89
N ALA A 152 -7.59 -3.45 5.15
CA ALA A 152 -7.25 -4.30 6.29
C ALA A 152 -7.76 -5.75 6.11
N GLU A 153 -8.98 -5.95 5.62
CA GLU A 153 -9.54 -7.30 5.41
C GLU A 153 -8.73 -8.08 4.38
N ILE A 154 -8.24 -7.41 3.34
CA ILE A 154 -7.40 -7.99 2.29
C ILE A 154 -6.01 -8.31 2.86
N GLU A 155 -5.40 -7.37 3.56
CA GLU A 155 -4.07 -7.54 4.16
C GLU A 155 -4.06 -8.67 5.19
N PHE A 156 -5.09 -8.80 6.04
CA PHE A 156 -5.14 -9.84 7.07
C PHE A 156 -5.47 -11.24 6.53
N THR A 157 -6.06 -11.33 5.33
CA THR A 157 -6.44 -12.62 4.75
C THR A 157 -5.28 -13.28 4.00
N ASP A 158 -4.36 -12.49 3.44
CA ASP A 158 -3.24 -13.02 2.67
C ASP A 158 -1.93 -13.06 3.49
N ARG A 159 -1.42 -14.29 3.70
CA ARG A 159 -0.21 -14.54 4.50
C ARG A 159 1.03 -13.84 3.94
N TYR A 160 1.18 -13.75 2.62
CA TYR A 160 2.35 -13.15 1.98
C TYR A 160 2.30 -11.64 2.15
N VAL A 161 1.13 -11.03 1.92
CA VAL A 161 0.90 -9.60 2.14
C VAL A 161 1.24 -9.22 3.58
N MET A 162 0.74 -9.96 4.57
CA MET A 162 1.08 -9.73 5.98
C MET A 162 2.59 -9.83 6.26
N SER A 163 3.23 -10.86 5.71
CA SER A 163 4.66 -11.12 5.90
C SER A 163 5.51 -9.98 5.35
N TYR A 164 5.30 -9.62 4.09
CA TYR A 164 6.04 -8.54 3.44
C TYR A 164 5.77 -7.19 4.11
N ARG A 165 4.52 -6.93 4.50
CA ARG A 165 4.18 -5.72 5.22
C ARG A 165 4.92 -5.64 6.55
N GLY A 166 4.95 -6.73 7.32
CA GLY A 166 5.70 -6.82 8.57
C GLY A 166 7.19 -6.58 8.37
N GLU A 167 7.78 -7.17 7.34
CA GLU A 167 9.19 -6.99 7.01
C GLU A 167 9.51 -5.54 6.62
N LEU A 168 8.69 -4.89 5.79
CA LEU A 168 8.81 -3.46 5.49
C LEU A 168 8.81 -2.62 6.77
N ARG A 169 7.92 -2.90 7.72
CA ARG A 169 7.87 -2.13 8.98
C ARG A 169 9.17 -2.22 9.76
N VAL A 170 9.76 -3.41 9.85
CA VAL A 170 11.01 -3.65 10.56
C VAL A 170 12.17 -2.96 9.84
N LEU A 171 12.23 -3.07 8.51
CA LEU A 171 13.30 -2.47 7.71
C LEU A 171 13.25 -0.95 7.73
N SER A 172 12.07 -0.32 7.59
CA SER A 172 11.92 1.14 7.68
C SER A 172 12.34 1.65 9.07
N ALA A 173 11.97 0.95 10.15
CA ALA A 173 12.40 1.31 11.50
C ALA A 173 13.92 1.21 11.67
N ARG A 174 14.54 0.15 11.12
CA ARG A 174 15.99 -0.03 11.11
C ARG A 174 16.69 1.05 10.31
N LEU A 175 16.16 1.42 9.14
CA LEU A 175 16.71 2.47 8.29
C LEU A 175 16.73 3.82 9.03
N ASN A 176 15.61 4.18 9.65
CA ASN A 176 15.51 5.39 10.47
C ASN A 176 16.51 5.39 11.65
N HIS A 177 16.68 4.25 12.31
CA HIS A 177 17.68 4.12 13.37
C HIS A 177 19.10 4.33 12.86
N LEU A 178 19.46 3.73 11.72
CA LEU A 178 20.80 3.86 11.14
C LEU A 178 21.09 5.30 10.70
N HIS A 179 20.13 6.02 10.11
CA HIS A 179 20.29 7.44 9.78
C HIS A 179 20.57 8.27 11.03
N ASN A 180 19.82 8.07 12.12
CA ASN A 180 20.05 8.77 13.38
C ASN A 180 21.43 8.46 13.98
N GLU A 181 21.91 7.22 13.89
CA GLU A 181 23.26 6.85 14.35
C GLU A 181 24.36 7.46 13.47
N LEU A 182 24.14 7.52 12.16
CA LEU A 182 25.07 8.14 11.21
C LEU A 182 25.26 9.63 11.54
N ASP A 183 24.17 10.36 11.79
CA ASP A 183 24.22 11.79 12.13
C ASP A 183 25.02 12.03 13.42
N LYS A 184 24.80 11.19 14.45
CA LYS A 184 25.58 11.25 15.70
C LYS A 184 27.07 11.02 15.45
N LYS A 185 27.42 10.07 14.58
CA LYS A 185 28.82 9.75 14.25
C LYS A 185 29.49 10.89 13.49
N TYR A 186 28.79 11.53 12.56
CA TYR A 186 29.30 12.74 11.91
C TYR A 186 29.56 13.86 12.92
N HIS A 187 28.65 14.09 13.86
CA HIS A 187 28.85 15.08 14.91
C HIS A 187 30.08 14.76 15.79
N GLN A 188 30.26 13.49 16.18
CA GLN A 188 31.44 13.04 16.92
C GLN A 188 32.74 13.25 16.14
N LYS A 189 32.73 13.00 14.83
CA LYS A 189 33.87 13.26 13.95
C LYS A 189 34.25 14.74 13.97
N THR A 190 33.28 15.64 13.80
CA THR A 190 33.51 17.08 13.82
C THR A 190 34.11 17.55 15.15
N ILE A 191 33.63 17.04 16.29
CA ILE A 191 34.21 17.35 17.61
C ILE A 191 35.67 16.88 17.68
N ALA A 192 35.95 15.64 17.27
CA ALA A 192 37.30 15.08 17.33
C ALA A 192 38.29 15.82 16.41
N GLU A 193 37.85 16.28 15.23
CA GLU A 193 38.63 17.12 14.32
C GLU A 193 38.91 18.50 14.92
N ALA A 194 37.89 19.12 15.53
CA ALA A 194 38.04 20.42 16.19
C ALA A 194 39.01 20.36 17.39
N GLU A 195 38.92 19.31 18.22
CA GLU A 195 39.87 19.09 19.33
C GLU A 195 41.30 18.89 18.83
N LEU A 196 41.49 18.13 17.75
CA LEU A 196 42.80 17.91 17.16
C LEU A 196 43.39 19.22 16.61
N ALA A 197 42.58 19.99 15.87
CA ALA A 197 42.97 21.29 15.34
C ALA A 197 43.35 22.27 16.47
N TRP A 198 42.53 22.34 17.53
CA TRP A 198 42.81 23.15 18.71
C TRP A 198 44.15 22.80 19.35
N ARG A 199 44.40 21.50 19.61
CA ARG A 199 45.67 21.03 20.20
C ARG A 199 46.87 21.33 19.30
N SER A 200 46.70 21.28 17.97
CA SER A 200 47.78 21.55 17.01
C SER A 200 48.11 23.03 16.84
N ALA A 201 47.14 23.93 17.06
CA ALA A 201 47.31 25.37 16.95
C ALA A 201 47.81 26.02 18.26
N TRP A 202 47.89 25.25 19.34
CA TRP A 202 48.37 25.72 20.64
C TRP A 202 49.90 25.86 20.62
N VAL A 203 50.38 27.09 20.70
CA VAL A 203 51.80 27.44 20.88
C VAL A 203 51.94 28.10 22.26
N GLU A 204 52.87 27.62 23.08
CA GLU A 204 53.23 28.22 24.38
C GLU A 204 54.00 29.55 24.24
#